data_AF-A0A673MJU0-F1
#
_entry.id   AF-A0A673MJU0-F1
#
_cell.length_a   1.000
_cell.length_b   1.000
_cell.length_c   1.000
_cell.angle_alpha   90.00
_cell.angle_beta   90.00
_cell.angle_gamma   90.00
#
_symmetry.space_group_name_H-M   'P 1'
#
loop_
_entity.id
_entity.type
_entity.pdbx_description
1 polymer ?
#
loop_
_entity_poly.entity_id
_entity_poly.type
_entity_poly.pdbx_seq_one_letter_code
_entity_poly.pdbx_strand_id
1 'polypeptide(L)'
;MEKKEQKRHQHKHSGPKAQKKNRKKEQGTEQVQDERKRNPRAFSVQSAVRMAKTFHRTQDIKTKKHHIPLVDRTPLEPPPVVVVVIGPPKVGKSTLIRCLIKNYTRQKLSDICGPVTIVSGKKRRLTLIECNNDINSMIDLAKVADLVLMLIDASFGFEMETFEFLNICQVHGFPRVMGVLTHLDTFKNNKTLSKTKKRLKHRFWTEVYQGAKLFYLSGMVYGEYQTQEVKNLGRFISVMKFRPLVWRTSHPYVVADRMEDLTDPEAIRLNPKCDRTVSLYGYLRGTFLKNKCQVHIPGVGDFSVADVSFLPDPCPLPEVIKKRALNVKERLLYAPLAGVGGLVYDKDAVYIDMPSGHARRQQEEVRPTTELVQSLIGTQATLDAKMAASKVSLFTGTAALTPEEVQENEKQNPMESREWDENAQRERRRAVFADEDEKDDDEEEEIHYQIKILKLCTHPHVIPTCMLLFL
;
A
#
# COMPACT_ATOMS: atom_id res chain seq x y z
N MET A 1 51.85 -103.70 -30.31
CA MET A 1 50.60 -103.35 -29.60
C MET A 1 50.03 -102.08 -30.24
N GLU A 2 48.73 -102.11 -30.51
CA GLU A 2 47.94 -101.15 -31.31
C GLU A 2 47.91 -99.71 -30.75
N LYS A 3 47.78 -98.71 -31.64
CA LYS A 3 47.46 -97.33 -31.26
C LYS A 3 46.04 -97.27 -30.68
N LYS A 4 45.89 -96.96 -29.39
CA LYS A 4 44.59 -96.68 -28.77
C LYS A 4 44.01 -95.36 -29.27
N GLU A 5 42.82 -95.40 -29.86
CA GLU A 5 41.99 -94.21 -30.08
C GLU A 5 41.54 -93.59 -28.75
N GLN A 6 41.65 -92.27 -28.63
CA GLN A 6 41.17 -91.53 -27.46
C GLN A 6 39.66 -91.33 -27.53
N LYS A 7 38.95 -91.65 -26.43
CA LYS A 7 37.50 -91.44 -26.28
C LYS A 7 37.14 -89.96 -26.39
N ARG A 8 36.14 -89.63 -27.21
CA ARG A 8 35.56 -88.27 -27.30
C ARG A 8 34.74 -87.95 -26.04
N HIS A 9 34.92 -86.75 -25.50
CA HIS A 9 34.19 -86.28 -24.32
C HIS A 9 32.72 -85.96 -24.61
N GLN A 10 31.83 -86.35 -23.70
CA GLN A 10 30.38 -86.17 -23.80
C GLN A 10 29.97 -84.74 -23.41
N HIS A 11 29.11 -84.10 -24.21
CA HIS A 11 28.60 -82.77 -23.92
C HIS A 11 27.52 -82.81 -22.82
N LYS A 12 27.61 -81.89 -21.84
CA LYS A 12 26.63 -81.79 -20.75
C LYS A 12 25.35 -81.11 -21.25
N HIS A 13 24.20 -81.80 -21.08
CA HIS A 13 22.88 -81.34 -21.53
C HIS A 13 22.13 -80.46 -20.51
N SER A 14 22.60 -80.37 -19.26
CA SER A 14 21.95 -79.59 -18.19
C SER A 14 22.96 -78.84 -17.31
N GLY A 15 22.45 -77.80 -16.62
CA GLY A 15 23.21 -76.95 -15.70
C GLY A 15 23.57 -75.55 -16.25
N PRO A 16 24.21 -74.70 -15.42
CA PRO A 16 24.44 -73.27 -15.73
C PRO A 16 25.23 -73.05 -17.03
N LYS A 17 26.12 -73.98 -17.39
CA LYS A 17 26.90 -73.93 -18.65
C LYS A 17 26.09 -74.31 -19.89
N ALA A 18 25.12 -75.23 -19.76
CA ALA A 18 24.20 -75.57 -20.84
C ALA A 18 23.20 -74.43 -21.09
N GLN A 19 22.64 -73.85 -20.01
CA GLN A 19 21.78 -72.66 -20.09
C GLN A 19 22.49 -71.46 -20.74
N LYS A 20 23.79 -71.26 -20.44
CA LYS A 20 24.60 -70.19 -21.05
C LYS A 20 24.84 -70.41 -22.56
N LYS A 21 24.90 -71.67 -23.01
CA LYS A 21 25.03 -72.04 -24.43
C LYS A 21 23.69 -71.92 -25.17
N ASN A 22 22.58 -72.31 -24.51
CA ASN A 22 21.23 -72.13 -25.06
C ASN A 22 20.85 -70.65 -25.18
N ARG A 23 21.14 -69.82 -24.17
CA ARG A 23 20.96 -68.35 -24.26
C ARG A 23 21.76 -67.70 -25.39
N LYS A 24 22.94 -68.25 -25.71
CA LYS A 24 23.75 -67.81 -26.86
C LYS A 24 23.15 -68.21 -28.21
N LYS A 25 22.44 -69.34 -28.28
CA LYS A 25 21.73 -69.78 -29.49
C LYS A 25 20.44 -68.99 -29.72
N GLU A 26 19.70 -68.68 -28.65
CA GLU A 26 18.47 -67.88 -28.71
C GLU A 26 18.74 -66.41 -29.10
N GLN A 27 19.92 -65.85 -28.76
CA GLN A 27 20.32 -64.47 -29.13
C GLN A 27 20.66 -64.27 -30.62
N GLY A 28 20.64 -65.31 -31.45
CA GLY A 28 20.97 -65.24 -32.88
C GLY A 28 19.85 -64.74 -33.78
N THR A 29 18.63 -64.60 -33.26
CA THR A 29 17.45 -64.21 -34.03
C THR A 29 16.68 -63.16 -33.25
N GLU A 30 16.37 -62.05 -33.92
CA GLU A 30 15.62 -60.86 -33.46
C GLU A 30 16.44 -59.67 -32.93
N GLN A 31 16.66 -58.72 -33.84
CA GLN A 31 17.14 -57.36 -33.60
C GLN A 31 16.05 -56.50 -32.95
N VAL A 32 15.70 -56.77 -31.69
CA VAL A 32 14.86 -55.87 -30.88
C VAL A 32 15.72 -55.24 -29.78
N GLN A 33 16.13 -53.98 -30.05
CA GLN A 33 16.61 -52.92 -29.15
C GLN A 33 17.75 -53.24 -28.15
N ASP A 34 18.84 -52.48 -28.30
CA ASP A 34 20.19 -52.65 -27.74
C ASP A 34 20.36 -52.60 -26.20
N GLU A 35 19.29 -52.54 -25.40
CA GLU A 35 19.41 -52.49 -23.94
C GLU A 35 19.81 -53.85 -23.34
N ARG A 36 19.39 -54.96 -23.96
CA ARG A 36 19.64 -56.34 -23.46
C ARG A 36 21.05 -56.84 -23.78
N LYS A 37 21.79 -56.20 -24.68
CA LYS A 37 23.18 -56.56 -25.06
C LYS A 37 24.24 -55.89 -24.16
N ARG A 38 23.86 -54.91 -23.34
CA ARG A 38 24.79 -54.18 -22.47
C ARG A 38 25.19 -55.06 -21.28
N ASN A 39 26.48 -55.40 -21.16
CA ASN A 39 26.97 -56.27 -20.08
C ASN A 39 26.72 -55.64 -18.69
N PRO A 40 25.79 -56.16 -17.86
CA PRO A 40 25.43 -55.53 -16.59
C PRO A 40 26.58 -55.56 -15.57
N ARG A 41 27.57 -56.44 -15.76
CA ARG A 41 28.78 -56.49 -14.91
C ARG A 41 29.76 -55.36 -15.19
N ALA A 42 29.74 -54.79 -16.41
CA ALA A 42 30.56 -53.62 -16.73
C ALA A 42 29.98 -52.32 -16.13
N PHE A 43 28.70 -52.32 -15.76
CA PHE A 43 28.00 -51.20 -15.10
C PHE A 43 27.82 -51.45 -13.59
N SER A 44 28.69 -52.28 -13.00
CA SER A 44 28.72 -52.46 -11.54
C SER A 44 29.32 -51.24 -10.87
N VAL A 45 28.81 -50.94 -9.68
CA VAL A 45 29.20 -49.75 -8.94
C VAL A 45 30.35 -50.09 -7.99
N GLN A 46 31.32 -49.19 -7.88
CA GLN A 46 32.52 -49.42 -7.05
C GLN A 46 32.20 -49.64 -5.56
N SER A 47 31.10 -49.04 -5.06
CA SER A 47 30.64 -49.23 -3.68
C SER A 47 29.11 -49.28 -3.60
N ALA A 48 28.56 -50.47 -3.37
CA ALA A 48 27.13 -50.67 -3.19
C ALA A 48 26.60 -49.96 -1.93
N VAL A 49 27.37 -49.97 -0.83
CA VAL A 49 26.95 -49.38 0.46
C VAL A 49 26.84 -47.85 0.37
N ARG A 50 27.84 -47.19 -0.25
CA ARG A 50 27.79 -45.73 -0.43
C ARG A 50 26.68 -45.32 -1.38
N MET A 51 26.46 -46.10 -2.44
CA MET A 51 25.37 -45.89 -3.37
C MET A 51 24.01 -46.02 -2.69
N ALA A 52 23.80 -47.07 -1.90
CA ALA A 52 22.55 -47.28 -1.16
C ALA A 52 22.26 -46.09 -0.22
N LYS A 53 23.26 -45.64 0.58
CA LYS A 53 23.10 -44.47 1.46
C LYS A 53 22.72 -43.20 0.70
N THR A 54 23.37 -42.96 -0.45
CA THR A 54 23.10 -41.77 -1.28
C THR A 54 21.74 -41.87 -1.94
N PHE A 55 21.35 -43.06 -2.39
CA PHE A 55 20.05 -43.34 -2.96
C PHE A 55 18.95 -43.10 -1.92
N HIS A 56 19.03 -43.69 -0.73
CA HIS A 56 18.06 -43.47 0.35
C HIS A 56 17.94 -41.99 0.71
N ARG A 57 19.06 -41.29 0.95
CA ARG A 57 19.04 -39.85 1.22
C ARG A 57 18.39 -39.04 0.09
N THR A 58 18.66 -39.39 -1.16
CA THR A 58 18.08 -38.71 -2.33
C THR A 58 16.58 -38.96 -2.42
N GLN A 59 16.14 -40.20 -2.17
CA GLN A 59 14.72 -40.54 -2.12
C GLN A 59 14.04 -39.79 -0.97
N ASP A 60 14.63 -39.74 0.23
CA ASP A 60 14.09 -38.99 1.37
C ASP A 60 13.97 -37.48 1.07
N ILE A 61 14.90 -36.91 0.32
CA ILE A 61 14.84 -35.51 -0.11
C ILE A 61 13.73 -35.32 -1.16
N LYS A 62 13.58 -36.25 -2.11
CA LYS A 62 12.52 -36.19 -3.12
C LYS A 62 11.14 -36.34 -2.48
N THR A 63 10.97 -37.28 -1.56
CA THR A 63 9.72 -37.48 -0.81
C THR A 63 9.35 -36.25 0.01
N LYS A 64 10.32 -35.62 0.69
CA LYS A 64 10.09 -34.35 1.41
C LYS A 64 9.71 -33.18 0.51
N LYS A 65 10.06 -33.20 -0.78
CA LYS A 65 9.68 -32.16 -1.76
C LYS A 65 8.30 -32.40 -2.36
N HIS A 66 7.76 -33.61 -2.27
CA HIS A 66 6.41 -33.88 -2.76
C HIS A 66 5.39 -33.15 -1.89
N HIS A 67 4.67 -32.24 -2.50
CA HIS A 67 3.58 -31.49 -1.90
C HIS A 67 2.33 -31.66 -2.74
N ILE A 68 1.16 -31.48 -2.12
CA ILE A 68 -0.12 -31.47 -2.81
C ILE A 68 -0.09 -30.33 -3.84
N PRO A 69 -0.34 -30.60 -5.14
CA PRO A 69 -0.40 -29.55 -6.15
C PRO A 69 -1.61 -28.66 -5.85
N LEU A 70 -1.36 -27.37 -5.60
CA LEU A 70 -2.38 -26.36 -5.40
C LEU A 70 -2.39 -25.42 -6.60
N VAL A 71 -3.58 -24.98 -7.00
CA VAL A 71 -3.74 -24.00 -8.08
C VAL A 71 -3.37 -22.63 -7.55
N ASP A 72 -2.38 -22.00 -8.17
CA ASP A 72 -2.05 -20.60 -7.92
C ASP A 72 -2.89 -19.72 -8.84
N ARG A 73 -3.68 -18.81 -8.25
CA ARG A 73 -4.55 -17.86 -8.97
C ARG A 73 -4.03 -16.42 -8.90
N THR A 74 -2.78 -16.22 -8.48
CA THR A 74 -2.21 -14.88 -8.38
C THR A 74 -2.08 -14.21 -9.76
N PRO A 75 -2.54 -12.96 -9.91
CA PRO A 75 -2.42 -12.22 -11.16
C PRO A 75 -0.96 -11.84 -11.48
N LEU A 76 -0.70 -11.42 -12.72
CA LEU A 76 0.62 -10.99 -13.18
C LEU A 76 1.18 -9.84 -12.31
N GLU A 77 0.33 -8.86 -12.02
CA GLU A 77 0.60 -7.81 -11.04
C GLU A 77 0.03 -8.22 -9.68
N PRO A 78 0.86 -8.71 -8.75
CA PRO A 78 0.35 -9.18 -7.49
C PRO A 78 -0.15 -8.00 -6.62
N PRO A 79 -1.26 -8.19 -5.88
CA PRO A 79 -1.68 -7.23 -4.88
C PRO A 79 -0.64 -7.13 -3.76
N PRO A 80 -0.65 -6.04 -2.98
CA PRO A 80 0.20 -5.90 -1.80
C PRO A 80 -0.03 -7.03 -0.79
N VAL A 81 1.08 -7.66 -0.40
CA VAL A 81 1.13 -8.74 0.58
C VAL A 81 0.78 -8.18 1.94
N VAL A 82 -0.16 -8.82 2.64
CA VAL A 82 -0.58 -8.35 3.98
C VAL A 82 0.37 -8.90 5.04
N VAL A 83 1.05 -7.99 5.73
CA VAL A 83 1.92 -8.25 6.87
C VAL A 83 1.25 -7.72 8.12
N VAL A 84 0.77 -8.63 8.97
CA VAL A 84 0.15 -8.27 10.25
C VAL A 84 1.21 -8.27 11.34
N VAL A 85 1.26 -7.18 12.10
CA VAL A 85 2.11 -7.04 13.28
C VAL A 85 1.26 -7.30 14.51
N ILE A 86 1.59 -8.37 15.23
CA ILE A 86 0.86 -8.80 16.41
C ILE A 86 1.80 -8.97 17.60
N GLY A 87 1.25 -8.81 18.78
CA GLY A 87 1.92 -9.00 20.03
C GLY A 87 1.12 -8.35 21.16
N PRO A 88 1.56 -8.60 22.40
CA PRO A 88 0.86 -8.11 23.57
C PRO A 88 0.84 -6.58 23.67
N PRO A 89 0.02 -6.00 24.57
CA PRO A 89 0.05 -4.56 24.82
C PRO A 89 1.48 -4.11 25.17
N LYS A 90 1.85 -2.90 24.73
CA LYS A 90 3.12 -2.24 25.08
C LYS A 90 4.41 -2.96 24.63
N VAL A 91 4.33 -3.99 23.77
CA VAL A 91 5.52 -4.67 23.21
C VAL A 91 6.28 -3.86 22.14
N GLY A 92 5.71 -2.73 21.68
CA GLY A 92 6.31 -1.85 20.66
C GLY A 92 5.90 -2.16 19.22
N LYS A 93 4.63 -2.54 19.00
CA LYS A 93 4.04 -2.84 17.67
C LYS A 93 4.15 -1.65 16.71
N SER A 94 3.59 -0.50 17.10
CA SER A 94 3.63 0.73 16.29
C SER A 94 5.08 1.17 16.05
N THR A 95 5.96 1.10 17.06
CA THR A 95 7.39 1.42 16.91
C THR A 95 8.08 0.54 15.87
N LEU A 96 7.77 -0.76 15.82
CA LEU A 96 8.33 -1.65 14.80
C LEU A 96 7.87 -1.25 13.40
N ILE A 97 6.59 -0.96 13.23
CA ILE A 97 6.03 -0.51 11.95
C ILE A 97 6.68 0.81 11.51
N ARG A 98 6.82 1.80 12.40
CA ARG A 98 7.52 3.08 12.11
C ARG A 98 8.94 2.81 11.61
N CYS A 99 9.68 1.94 12.31
CA CYS A 99 11.06 1.61 11.96
C CYS A 99 11.15 0.86 10.62
N LEU A 100 10.23 -0.06 10.35
CA LEU A 100 10.17 -0.78 9.07
C LEU A 100 9.88 0.18 7.92
N ILE A 101 8.89 1.05 8.06
CA ILE A 101 8.54 2.04 7.04
C ILE A 101 9.73 2.95 6.79
N LYS A 102 10.32 3.52 7.84
CA LYS A 102 11.54 4.35 7.73
C LYS A 102 12.68 3.63 7.01
N ASN A 103 12.87 2.33 7.24
CA ASN A 103 13.90 1.55 6.56
C ASN A 103 13.62 1.39 5.05
N TYR A 104 12.36 1.23 4.64
CA TYR A 104 11.99 1.09 3.22
C TYR A 104 11.93 2.45 2.50
N THR A 105 11.16 3.40 3.04
CA THR A 105 10.81 4.67 2.40
C THR A 105 11.78 5.80 2.73
N ARG A 106 12.56 5.67 3.80
CA ARG A 106 13.39 6.74 4.41
C ARG A 106 12.60 7.93 4.95
N GLN A 107 11.28 7.82 5.01
CA GLN A 107 10.40 8.82 5.58
C GLN A 107 10.02 8.43 7.00
N LYS A 108 9.87 9.41 7.89
CA LYS A 108 9.36 9.21 9.24
C LYS A 108 7.85 9.45 9.24
N LEU A 109 7.11 8.61 9.94
CA LEU A 109 5.68 8.78 10.23
C LEU A 109 5.52 9.05 11.73
N SER A 110 4.68 10.02 12.08
CA SER A 110 4.30 10.32 13.47
C SER A 110 3.37 9.22 13.99
N ASP A 111 2.17 9.13 13.41
CA ASP A 111 1.13 8.22 13.84
C ASP A 111 0.82 7.18 12.76
N ILE A 112 0.62 5.96 13.24
CA ILE A 112 0.23 4.83 12.41
C ILE A 112 -1.19 4.49 12.80
N CYS A 113 -2.12 4.79 11.90
CA CYS A 113 -3.49 4.33 11.99
C CYS A 113 -3.83 3.62 10.68
N GLY A 114 -4.45 2.45 10.79
CA GLY A 114 -4.88 1.66 9.64
C GLY A 114 -3.75 0.98 8.85
N PRO A 115 -4.08 0.45 7.66
CA PRO A 115 -3.15 -0.25 6.79
C PRO A 115 -2.18 0.72 6.08
N VAL A 116 -0.90 0.36 6.06
CA VAL A 116 0.15 1.15 5.40
C VAL A 116 0.79 0.35 4.28
N THR A 117 0.59 0.79 3.05
CA THR A 117 1.14 0.13 1.85
C THR A 117 2.46 0.76 1.43
N ILE A 118 3.48 -0.08 1.24
CA ILE A 118 4.83 0.30 0.85
C ILE A 118 5.36 -0.56 -0.30
N VAL A 119 6.15 0.07 -1.16
CA VAL A 119 6.91 -0.64 -2.20
C VAL A 119 8.21 -1.19 -1.60
N SER A 120 8.27 -2.51 -1.39
CA SER A 120 9.45 -3.19 -0.80
C SER A 120 10.49 -3.55 -1.85
N GLY A 121 10.05 -3.91 -3.06
CA GLY A 121 10.92 -4.21 -4.18
C GLY A 121 10.19 -4.12 -5.51
N LYS A 122 10.91 -4.37 -6.61
CA LYS A 122 10.39 -4.14 -7.97
C LYS A 122 9.19 -5.00 -8.37
N LYS A 123 9.02 -6.15 -7.72
CA LYS A 123 7.92 -7.09 -7.99
C LYS A 123 6.97 -7.25 -6.81
N ARG A 124 7.16 -6.48 -5.73
CA ARG A 124 6.49 -6.78 -4.45
C ARG A 124 6.22 -5.54 -3.63
N ARG A 125 4.96 -5.43 -3.23
CA ARG A 125 4.41 -4.44 -2.31
C ARG A 125 4.02 -5.14 -1.01
N LEU A 126 4.07 -4.40 0.09
CA LEU A 126 3.68 -4.90 1.41
C LEU A 126 2.65 -3.93 1.98
N THR A 127 1.59 -4.44 2.57
CA THR A 127 0.68 -3.68 3.43
C THR A 127 0.96 -4.10 4.86
N LEU A 128 1.43 -3.17 5.69
CA LEU A 128 1.63 -3.37 7.11
C LEU A 128 0.35 -3.00 7.86
N ILE A 129 -0.14 -3.89 8.71
CA ILE A 129 -1.32 -3.65 9.54
C ILE A 129 -0.97 -3.93 11.00
N GLU A 130 -1.27 -2.98 11.87
CA GLU A 130 -1.18 -3.18 13.31
C GLU A 130 -2.41 -3.94 13.82
N CYS A 131 -2.21 -4.99 14.62
CA CYS A 131 -3.30 -5.70 15.29
C CYS A 131 -3.61 -5.07 16.65
N ASN A 132 -4.87 -4.71 16.85
CA ASN A 132 -5.42 -4.38 18.16
C ASN A 132 -5.46 -5.61 19.07
N ASN A 133 -5.66 -5.42 20.38
CA ASN A 133 -5.66 -6.52 21.35
C ASN A 133 -7.03 -7.23 21.46
N ASP A 134 -7.99 -6.92 20.60
CA ASP A 134 -9.29 -7.57 20.59
C ASP A 134 -9.25 -8.88 19.84
N ILE A 135 -9.88 -9.91 20.41
CA ILE A 135 -9.97 -11.25 19.78
C ILE A 135 -10.66 -11.16 18.40
N ASN A 136 -11.66 -10.30 18.24
CA ASN A 136 -12.35 -10.12 16.96
C ASN A 136 -11.38 -9.61 15.88
N SER A 137 -10.62 -8.56 16.18
CA SER A 137 -9.59 -8.01 15.31
C SER A 137 -8.51 -9.06 14.99
N MET A 138 -8.12 -9.87 15.98
CA MET A 138 -7.18 -10.98 15.78
C MET A 138 -7.71 -12.05 14.81
N ILE A 139 -8.99 -12.42 14.92
CA ILE A 139 -9.64 -13.40 14.03
C ILE A 139 -9.67 -12.88 12.59
N ASP A 140 -10.08 -11.64 12.39
CA ASP A 140 -10.22 -11.06 11.05
C ASP A 140 -8.86 -10.86 10.38
N LEU A 141 -7.87 -10.38 11.14
CA LEU A 141 -6.51 -10.26 10.65
C LEU A 141 -5.87 -11.63 10.37
N ALA A 142 -6.15 -12.67 11.18
CA ALA A 142 -5.63 -14.02 10.92
C ALA A 142 -6.13 -14.59 9.59
N LYS A 143 -7.41 -14.36 9.24
CA LYS A 143 -7.97 -14.78 7.95
C LYS A 143 -7.27 -14.12 6.77
N VAL A 144 -6.87 -12.85 6.92
CA VAL A 144 -6.29 -12.02 5.86
C VAL A 144 -4.75 -12.12 5.75
N ALA A 145 -4.03 -12.32 6.86
CA ALA A 145 -2.57 -12.16 6.94
C ALA A 145 -1.74 -13.16 6.13
N ASP A 146 -0.92 -12.71 5.18
CA ASP A 146 0.04 -13.58 4.46
C ASP A 146 1.29 -13.85 5.30
N LEU A 147 1.76 -12.80 5.98
CA LEU A 147 2.86 -12.83 6.92
C LEU A 147 2.40 -12.29 8.27
N VAL A 148 2.75 -12.99 9.33
CA VAL A 148 2.57 -12.52 10.70
C VAL A 148 3.94 -12.23 11.28
N LEU A 149 4.14 -10.99 11.72
CA LEU A 149 5.25 -10.59 12.58
C LEU A 149 4.77 -10.63 14.03
N MET A 150 5.21 -11.66 14.75
CA MET A 150 4.84 -11.90 16.13
C MET A 150 5.89 -11.32 17.07
N LEU A 151 5.55 -10.24 17.76
CA LEU A 151 6.38 -9.62 18.77
C LEU A 151 6.18 -10.35 20.11
N ILE A 152 7.29 -10.68 20.74
CA ILE A 152 7.34 -11.34 22.04
C ILE A 152 8.25 -10.49 22.93
N ASP A 153 7.77 -10.15 24.10
CA ASP A 153 8.59 -9.49 25.10
C ASP A 153 9.59 -10.49 25.69
N ALA A 154 10.89 -10.21 25.65
CA ALA A 154 11.88 -11.10 26.21
C ALA A 154 11.91 -11.11 27.75
N SER A 155 11.54 -10.01 28.38
CA SER A 155 11.54 -9.82 29.84
C SER A 155 10.42 -10.63 30.49
N PHE A 156 9.20 -10.49 29.98
CA PHE A 156 8.02 -11.22 30.44
C PHE A 156 7.95 -12.64 29.86
N GLY A 157 8.25 -12.78 28.57
CA GLY A 157 8.13 -14.03 27.82
C GLY A 157 6.86 -14.09 26.99
N PHE A 158 6.25 -15.27 26.89
CA PHE A 158 5.03 -15.45 26.12
C PHE A 158 3.79 -15.09 26.94
N GLU A 159 2.96 -14.24 26.37
CA GLU A 159 1.66 -13.83 26.91
C GLU A 159 0.51 -14.65 26.31
N MET A 160 -0.63 -14.71 27.01
CA MET A 160 -1.79 -15.48 26.57
C MET A 160 -2.33 -15.01 25.21
N GLU A 161 -2.35 -13.70 24.97
CA GLU A 161 -2.76 -13.11 23.68
C GLU A 161 -1.97 -13.68 22.49
N THR A 162 -0.67 -13.94 22.68
CA THR A 162 0.16 -14.52 21.60
C THR A 162 -0.22 -15.96 21.30
N PHE A 163 -0.62 -16.73 22.32
CA PHE A 163 -1.07 -18.12 22.14
C PHE A 163 -2.48 -18.19 21.54
N GLU A 164 -3.38 -17.33 21.98
CA GLU A 164 -4.73 -17.21 21.41
C GLU A 164 -4.65 -16.96 19.91
N PHE A 165 -3.83 -16.01 19.48
CA PHE A 165 -3.64 -15.74 18.07
C PHE A 165 -3.01 -16.90 17.29
N LEU A 166 -2.01 -17.59 17.85
CA LEU A 166 -1.42 -18.77 17.21
C LEU A 166 -2.46 -19.87 16.99
N ASN A 167 -3.33 -20.10 17.99
CA ASN A 167 -4.39 -21.10 17.90
C ASN A 167 -5.45 -20.70 16.85
N ILE A 168 -5.86 -19.43 16.81
CA ILE A 168 -6.76 -18.88 15.79
C ILE A 168 -6.17 -19.10 14.38
N CYS A 169 -4.87 -18.84 14.21
CA CYS A 169 -4.17 -19.08 12.95
C CYS A 169 -4.12 -20.55 12.55
N GLN A 170 -3.96 -21.47 13.51
CA GLN A 170 -3.97 -22.91 13.23
C GLN A 170 -5.33 -23.38 12.70
N VAL A 171 -6.44 -22.82 13.22
CA VAL A 171 -7.80 -23.14 12.80
C VAL A 171 -8.13 -22.57 11.41
N HIS A 172 -7.84 -21.29 11.18
CA HIS A 172 -8.17 -20.63 9.89
C HIS A 172 -7.20 -20.95 8.75
N GLY A 173 -6.06 -21.56 9.06
CA GLY A 173 -5.01 -21.90 8.11
C GLY A 173 -3.74 -21.13 8.41
N PHE A 174 -2.69 -21.87 8.77
CA PHE A 174 -1.49 -21.29 9.35
C PHE A 174 -0.70 -20.42 8.33
N PRO A 175 -0.65 -19.08 8.51
CA PRO A 175 0.13 -18.21 7.65
C PRO A 175 1.62 -18.34 7.94
N ARG A 176 2.45 -17.62 7.20
CA ARG A 176 3.88 -17.58 7.52
C ARG A 176 4.09 -16.71 8.75
N VAL A 177 4.61 -17.29 9.83
CA VAL A 177 4.94 -16.56 11.07
C VAL A 177 6.45 -16.33 11.18
N MET A 178 6.84 -15.10 11.51
CA MET A 178 8.19 -14.75 11.99
C MET A 178 8.09 -14.17 13.39
N GLY A 179 8.95 -14.61 14.29
CA GLY A 179 9.02 -14.05 15.64
C GLY A 179 10.01 -12.89 15.72
N VAL A 180 9.70 -11.89 16.52
CA VAL A 180 10.57 -10.76 16.87
C VAL A 180 10.61 -10.66 18.39
N LEU A 181 11.79 -10.83 18.99
CA LEU A 181 11.98 -10.61 20.42
C LEU A 181 12.38 -9.17 20.68
N THR A 182 11.61 -8.50 21.53
CA THR A 182 11.84 -7.12 21.99
C THR A 182 12.32 -7.09 23.45
N HIS A 183 12.62 -5.89 23.96
CA HIS A 183 13.04 -5.63 25.35
C HIS A 183 14.22 -6.49 25.85
N LEU A 184 15.22 -6.70 24.99
CA LEU A 184 16.45 -7.42 25.36
C LEU A 184 17.41 -6.57 26.21
N ASP A 185 17.22 -5.26 26.20
CA ASP A 185 17.89 -4.23 26.99
C ASP A 185 17.60 -4.32 28.50
N THR A 186 16.43 -4.85 28.86
CA THR A 186 16.02 -5.05 30.27
C THR A 186 16.96 -6.02 31.00
N PHE A 187 17.66 -6.90 30.28
CA PHE A 187 18.59 -7.85 30.87
C PHE A 187 19.96 -7.24 31.13
N LYS A 188 20.30 -7.02 32.40
CA LYS A 188 21.65 -6.60 32.81
C LYS A 188 22.71 -7.69 32.62
N ASN A 189 22.34 -8.97 32.72
CA ASN A 189 23.25 -10.11 32.70
C ASN A 189 23.25 -10.86 31.36
N ASN A 190 24.40 -10.96 30.69
CA ASN A 190 24.52 -11.64 29.39
C ASN A 190 24.26 -13.16 29.45
N LYS A 191 24.60 -13.81 30.59
CA LYS A 191 24.36 -15.25 30.78
C LYS A 191 22.86 -15.55 30.87
N THR A 192 22.09 -14.74 31.59
CA THR A 192 20.64 -14.92 31.71
C THR A 192 19.96 -14.61 30.38
N LEU A 193 20.36 -13.53 29.69
CA LEU A 193 19.91 -13.20 28.34
C LEU A 193 20.07 -14.36 27.36
N SER A 194 21.25 -15.00 27.34
CA SER A 194 21.54 -16.13 26.45
C SER A 194 20.68 -17.36 26.77
N LYS A 195 20.44 -17.64 28.06
CA LYS A 195 19.56 -18.73 28.50
C LYS A 195 18.10 -18.44 28.12
N THR A 196 17.61 -17.23 28.35
CA THR A 196 16.25 -16.81 28.01
C THR A 196 16.01 -16.84 26.50
N LYS A 197 16.96 -16.32 25.69
CA LYS A 197 16.89 -16.40 24.22
C LYS A 197 16.77 -17.85 23.73
N LYS A 198 17.52 -18.78 24.31
CA LYS A 198 17.42 -20.22 23.99
C LYS A 198 16.06 -20.79 24.41
N ARG A 199 15.59 -20.51 25.64
CA ARG A 199 14.30 -20.98 26.14
C ARG A 199 13.13 -20.50 25.29
N LEU A 200 13.07 -19.20 24.99
CA LEU A 200 12.01 -18.61 24.16
C LEU A 200 12.07 -19.12 22.73
N LYS A 201 13.28 -19.29 22.17
CA LYS A 201 13.44 -19.89 20.84
C LYS A 201 12.95 -21.34 20.78
N HIS A 202 13.29 -22.16 21.77
CA HIS A 202 12.81 -23.53 21.84
C HIS A 202 11.29 -23.57 21.96
N ARG A 203 10.70 -22.75 22.85
CA ARG A 203 9.24 -22.65 22.98
C ARG A 203 8.58 -22.19 21.68
N PHE A 204 9.10 -21.15 21.03
CA PHE A 204 8.60 -20.67 19.74
C PHE A 204 8.61 -21.76 18.66
N TRP A 205 9.63 -22.63 18.65
CA TRP A 205 9.70 -23.75 17.72
C TRP A 205 8.67 -24.84 17.99
N THR A 206 8.32 -25.08 19.26
CA THR A 206 7.29 -26.04 19.62
C THR A 206 5.90 -25.56 19.18
N GLU A 207 5.63 -24.25 19.30
CA GLU A 207 4.31 -23.66 19.06
C GLU A 207 4.03 -23.38 17.58
N VAL A 208 5.06 -22.99 16.81
CA VAL A 208 4.93 -22.58 15.40
C VAL A 208 5.31 -23.72 14.46
N TYR A 209 6.62 -23.96 14.31
CA TYR A 209 7.20 -25.12 13.65
C TYR A 209 8.70 -25.14 13.93
N GLN A 210 9.28 -26.34 13.88
CA GLN A 210 10.69 -26.52 14.15
C GLN A 210 11.56 -25.74 13.15
N GLY A 211 12.45 -24.90 13.68
CA GLY A 211 13.32 -24.06 12.86
C GLY A 211 12.69 -22.75 12.36
N ALA A 212 11.55 -22.32 12.93
CA ALA A 212 10.99 -21.01 12.70
C ALA A 212 12.01 -19.89 13.01
N LYS A 213 11.94 -18.80 12.24
CA LYS A 213 12.89 -17.68 12.34
C LYS A 213 12.46 -16.74 13.46
N LEU A 214 13.41 -16.44 14.34
CA LEU A 214 13.26 -15.52 15.46
C LEU A 214 14.33 -14.43 15.32
N PHE A 215 13.89 -13.18 15.28
CA PHE A 215 14.75 -12.00 15.26
C PHE A 215 14.89 -11.43 16.67
N TYR A 216 15.99 -10.76 16.93
CA TYR A 216 16.31 -10.16 18.22
C TYR A 216 16.49 -8.66 17.99
N LEU A 217 15.72 -7.83 18.70
CA LEU A 217 15.89 -6.38 18.73
C LEU A 217 16.54 -5.99 20.04
N SER A 218 17.78 -5.51 19.97
CA SER A 218 18.64 -5.36 21.16
C SER A 218 18.21 -4.23 22.09
N GLY A 219 17.55 -3.20 21.55
CA GLY A 219 17.02 -2.06 22.33
C GLY A 219 16.58 -0.91 21.43
N MET A 220 16.07 0.15 22.06
CA MET A 220 15.66 1.39 21.37
C MET A 220 16.68 2.51 21.58
N VAL A 221 16.94 3.29 20.55
CA VAL A 221 17.78 4.50 20.56
C VAL A 221 16.95 5.65 19.98
N TYR A 222 16.74 6.71 20.75
CA TYR A 222 15.86 7.85 20.39
C TYR A 222 14.44 7.42 19.96
N GLY A 223 13.87 6.43 20.65
CA GLY A 223 12.53 5.91 20.33
C GLY A 223 12.45 5.07 19.05
N GLU A 224 13.58 4.74 18.43
CA GLU A 224 13.65 3.88 17.24
C GLU A 224 14.48 2.62 17.53
N TYR A 225 14.15 1.52 16.86
CA TYR A 225 14.98 0.32 16.89
C TYR A 225 16.26 0.49 16.07
N GLN A 226 17.27 -0.32 16.38
CA GLN A 226 18.54 -0.26 15.67
C GLN A 226 18.36 -0.58 14.17
N THR A 227 18.83 0.34 13.33
CA THR A 227 18.65 0.31 11.87
C THR A 227 19.20 -0.96 11.23
N GLN A 228 20.32 -1.49 11.72
CA GLN A 228 20.93 -2.72 11.22
C GLN A 228 20.04 -3.96 11.44
N GLU A 229 19.42 -4.06 12.61
CA GLU A 229 18.54 -5.18 12.99
C GLU A 229 17.24 -5.12 12.18
N VAL A 230 16.64 -3.93 12.08
CA VAL A 230 15.44 -3.68 11.27
C VAL A 230 15.70 -3.93 9.78
N LYS A 231 16.87 -3.55 9.28
CA LYS A 231 17.28 -3.82 7.88
C LYS A 231 17.43 -5.31 7.62
N ASN A 232 17.95 -6.07 8.58
CA ASN A 232 18.02 -7.53 8.49
C ASN A 232 16.60 -8.13 8.45
N LEU A 233 15.71 -7.71 9.35
CA LEU A 233 14.30 -8.13 9.34
C LEU A 233 13.64 -7.82 7.99
N GLY A 234 13.77 -6.59 7.50
CA GLY A 234 13.24 -6.16 6.21
C GLY A 234 13.74 -6.99 5.02
N ARG A 235 15.03 -7.39 5.04
CA ARG A 235 15.60 -8.29 4.02
C ARG A 235 14.89 -9.65 4.00
N PHE A 236 14.58 -10.22 5.17
CA PHE A 236 13.88 -11.50 5.24
C PHE A 236 12.43 -11.41 4.78
N ILE A 237 11.72 -10.34 5.15
CA ILE A 237 10.35 -10.07 4.68
C ILE A 237 10.33 -9.98 3.14
N SER A 238 11.27 -9.25 2.56
CA SER A 238 11.35 -9.02 1.11
C SER A 238 11.55 -10.31 0.30
N VAL A 239 12.30 -11.28 0.84
CA VAL A 239 12.67 -12.53 0.15
C VAL A 239 11.69 -13.67 0.42
N MET A 240 10.79 -13.53 1.38
CA MET A 240 9.94 -14.62 1.83
C MET A 240 8.98 -15.11 0.73
N LYS A 241 8.76 -16.42 0.61
CA LYS A 241 7.74 -16.99 -0.28
C LYS A 241 6.54 -17.47 0.52
N PHE A 242 5.34 -17.19 0.01
CA PHE A 242 4.08 -17.63 0.62
C PHE A 242 3.60 -18.94 0.03
N ARG A 243 2.80 -19.64 0.83
CA ARG A 243 2.04 -20.79 0.38
C ARG A 243 0.60 -20.33 0.15
N PRO A 244 -0.03 -20.61 -0.99
CA PRO A 244 -1.44 -20.28 -1.20
C PRO A 244 -2.31 -21.07 -0.22
N LEU A 245 -3.21 -20.37 0.47
CA LEU A 245 -4.25 -20.96 1.31
C LEU A 245 -5.53 -21.12 0.50
N VAL A 246 -6.23 -22.24 0.69
CA VAL A 246 -7.42 -22.61 -0.12
C VAL A 246 -8.49 -21.52 -0.05
N TRP A 247 -8.81 -21.01 1.15
CA TRP A 247 -9.78 -19.94 1.35
C TRP A 247 -9.42 -18.67 0.57
N ARG A 248 -8.17 -18.21 0.65
CA ARG A 248 -7.71 -16.99 -0.03
C ARG A 248 -7.68 -17.11 -1.54
N THR A 249 -7.43 -18.32 -2.06
CA THR A 249 -7.46 -18.56 -3.50
C THR A 249 -8.87 -18.77 -4.05
N SER A 250 -9.85 -19.07 -3.21
CA SER A 250 -11.23 -19.37 -3.64
C SER A 250 -12.16 -18.17 -3.52
N HIS A 251 -11.95 -17.30 -2.53
CA HIS A 251 -12.83 -16.17 -2.25
C HIS A 251 -12.17 -14.81 -2.55
N PRO A 252 -12.90 -13.84 -3.12
CA PRO A 252 -12.44 -12.47 -3.25
C PRO A 252 -12.55 -11.77 -1.89
N TYR A 253 -11.55 -10.98 -1.53
CA TYR A 253 -11.60 -10.15 -0.33
C TYR A 253 -10.83 -8.86 -0.54
N VAL A 254 -11.24 -7.81 0.16
CA VAL A 254 -10.63 -6.48 0.12
C VAL A 254 -10.30 -6.09 1.55
N VAL A 255 -9.11 -5.56 1.76
CA VAL A 255 -8.79 -4.82 2.99
C VAL A 255 -8.97 -3.36 2.64
N ALA A 256 -9.88 -2.68 3.34
CA ALA A 256 -10.16 -1.27 3.12
C ALA A 256 -8.99 -0.43 3.66
N ASP A 257 -8.40 0.38 2.77
CA ASP A 257 -7.35 1.34 3.11
C ASP A 257 -7.94 2.70 3.48
N ARG A 258 -9.01 3.12 2.78
CA ARG A 258 -9.74 4.38 3.00
C ARG A 258 -11.24 4.11 3.02
N MET A 259 -11.94 4.80 3.91
CA MET A 259 -13.40 4.79 4.03
C MET A 259 -13.91 6.22 3.86
N GLU A 260 -14.92 6.40 3.03
CA GLU A 260 -15.62 7.68 2.83
C GLU A 260 -17.11 7.51 2.97
N ASP A 261 -17.76 8.50 3.57
CA ASP A 261 -19.22 8.59 3.61
C ASP A 261 -19.66 9.45 2.41
N LEU A 262 -20.54 8.90 1.56
CA LEU A 262 -21.11 9.60 0.41
C LEU A 262 -22.51 10.16 0.69
N THR A 263 -23.01 10.01 1.90
CA THR A 263 -24.39 10.38 2.25
C THR A 263 -24.57 11.89 2.23
N ASP A 264 -25.71 12.35 1.71
CA ASP A 264 -26.05 13.78 1.66
C ASP A 264 -26.09 14.39 3.08
N PRO A 265 -25.36 15.51 3.33
CA PRO A 265 -25.33 16.15 4.65
C PRO A 265 -26.71 16.60 5.14
N GLU A 266 -27.62 16.97 4.22
CA GLU A 266 -28.99 17.35 4.57
C GLU A 266 -29.81 16.18 5.13
N ALA A 267 -29.63 14.98 4.56
CA ALA A 267 -30.29 13.77 5.06
C ALA A 267 -29.79 13.42 6.47
N ILE A 268 -28.49 13.61 6.73
CA ILE A 268 -27.89 13.43 8.06
C ILE A 268 -28.45 14.46 9.05
N ARG A 269 -28.61 15.72 8.62
CA ARG A 269 -29.19 16.79 9.45
C ARG A 269 -30.64 16.51 9.82
N LEU A 270 -31.45 16.03 8.88
CA LEU A 270 -32.84 15.66 9.12
C LEU A 270 -32.95 14.44 10.04
N ASN A 271 -32.17 13.39 9.75
CA ASN A 271 -32.19 12.13 10.49
C ASN A 271 -30.75 11.64 10.75
N PRO A 272 -30.20 11.85 11.96
CA PRO A 272 -28.84 11.41 12.29
C PRO A 272 -28.61 9.89 12.21
N LYS A 273 -29.67 9.08 12.33
CA LYS A 273 -29.66 7.61 12.28
C LYS A 273 -30.08 7.03 10.92
N CYS A 274 -30.03 7.81 9.85
CA CYS A 274 -30.33 7.31 8.51
C CYS A 274 -29.30 6.26 8.05
N ASP A 275 -29.73 5.40 7.12
CA ASP A 275 -28.83 4.48 6.42
C ASP A 275 -27.87 5.27 5.55
N ARG A 276 -26.57 5.00 5.71
CA ARG A 276 -25.50 5.75 5.05
C ARG A 276 -24.89 4.95 3.92
N THR A 277 -24.62 5.62 2.82
CA THR A 277 -23.91 5.05 1.68
C THR A 277 -22.42 5.27 1.85
N VAL A 278 -21.66 4.19 2.00
CA VAL A 278 -20.22 4.24 2.29
C VAL A 278 -19.43 3.72 1.07
N SER A 279 -18.39 4.46 0.70
CA SER A 279 -17.39 4.01 -0.26
C SER A 279 -16.15 3.47 0.45
N LEU A 280 -15.77 2.24 0.09
CA LEU A 280 -14.58 1.56 0.62
C LEU A 280 -13.55 1.42 -0.50
N TYR A 281 -12.36 1.97 -0.28
CA TYR A 281 -11.24 1.85 -1.21
C TYR A 281 -10.23 0.86 -0.67
N GLY A 282 -9.69 0.01 -1.54
CA GLY A 282 -8.63 -0.91 -1.16
C GLY A 282 -8.22 -1.84 -2.30
N TYR A 283 -7.17 -2.61 -2.05
CA TYR A 283 -6.69 -3.59 -3.01
C TYR A 283 -7.53 -4.87 -2.98
N LEU A 284 -7.98 -5.29 -4.15
CA LEU A 284 -8.61 -6.60 -4.35
C LEU A 284 -7.57 -7.72 -4.21
N ARG A 285 -7.91 -8.73 -3.40
CA ARG A 285 -7.07 -9.90 -3.13
C ARG A 285 -7.88 -11.18 -3.35
N GLY A 286 -7.17 -12.28 -3.59
CA GLY A 286 -7.76 -13.57 -3.87
C GLY A 286 -8.24 -13.69 -5.32
N THR A 287 -9.54 -13.86 -5.52
CA THR A 287 -10.16 -13.96 -6.85
C THR A 287 -10.77 -12.63 -7.32
N PHE A 288 -11.30 -12.62 -8.54
CA PHE A 288 -12.02 -11.48 -9.10
C PHE A 288 -13.33 -11.22 -8.34
N LEU A 289 -13.64 -9.94 -8.12
CA LEU A 289 -14.92 -9.49 -7.58
C LEU A 289 -15.92 -9.33 -8.73
N LYS A 290 -17.18 -9.72 -8.52
CA LYS A 290 -18.27 -9.51 -9.47
C LYS A 290 -19.07 -8.28 -9.07
N ASN A 291 -19.59 -7.56 -10.06
CA ASN A 291 -20.50 -6.44 -9.80
C ASN A 291 -21.79 -6.97 -9.16
N LYS A 292 -22.35 -6.21 -8.21
CA LYS A 292 -23.57 -6.57 -7.45
C LYS A 292 -23.47 -7.89 -6.69
N CYS A 293 -22.29 -8.20 -6.14
CA CYS A 293 -22.13 -9.34 -5.24
C CYS A 293 -22.56 -8.99 -3.81
N GLN A 294 -22.92 -10.03 -3.05
CA GLN A 294 -23.08 -9.93 -1.61
C GLN A 294 -21.70 -9.97 -0.94
N VAL A 295 -21.47 -9.05 -0.01
CA VAL A 295 -20.24 -8.90 0.74
C VAL A 295 -20.56 -8.89 2.22
N HIS A 296 -19.81 -9.66 2.99
CA HIS A 296 -19.86 -9.63 4.45
C HIS A 296 -18.78 -8.68 4.97
N ILE A 297 -19.19 -7.68 5.75
CA ILE A 297 -18.27 -6.81 6.48
C ILE A 297 -18.19 -7.32 7.92
N PRO A 298 -17.02 -7.84 8.36
CA PRO A 298 -16.86 -8.35 9.71
C PRO A 298 -17.26 -7.32 10.76
N GLY A 299 -18.12 -7.73 11.70
CA GLY A 299 -18.62 -6.88 12.79
C GLY A 299 -19.76 -5.92 12.43
N VAL A 300 -20.09 -5.76 11.14
CA VAL A 300 -21.19 -4.88 10.70
C VAL A 300 -22.36 -5.70 10.17
N GLY A 301 -22.13 -6.63 9.23
CA GLY A 301 -23.18 -7.46 8.65
C GLY A 301 -23.00 -7.76 7.17
N ASP A 302 -24.05 -8.31 6.57
CA ASP A 302 -24.11 -8.66 5.14
C ASP A 302 -24.73 -7.51 4.33
N PHE A 303 -24.03 -7.11 3.27
CA PHE A 303 -24.45 -6.01 2.39
C PHE A 303 -24.37 -6.43 0.92
N SER A 304 -25.18 -5.77 0.09
CA SER A 304 -25.07 -5.90 -1.37
C SER A 304 -24.27 -4.72 -1.92
N VAL A 305 -23.29 -5.01 -2.77
CA VAL A 305 -22.49 -3.96 -3.41
C VAL A 305 -23.32 -3.23 -4.47
N ALA A 306 -23.41 -1.91 -4.37
CA ALA A 306 -24.14 -1.08 -5.35
C ALA A 306 -23.37 -0.96 -6.66
N ASP A 307 -22.12 -0.50 -6.59
CA ASP A 307 -21.22 -0.33 -7.73
C ASP A 307 -19.78 -0.68 -7.36
N VAL A 308 -18.99 -1.11 -8.36
CA VAL A 308 -17.57 -1.43 -8.24
C VAL A 308 -16.81 -0.72 -9.35
N SER A 309 -16.01 0.27 -8.99
CA SER A 309 -15.15 1.01 -9.90
C SER A 309 -13.68 0.64 -9.71
N PHE A 310 -12.92 0.65 -10.81
CA PHE A 310 -11.47 0.46 -10.77
C PHE A 310 -10.78 1.82 -10.72
N LEU A 311 -9.90 2.01 -9.75
CA LEU A 311 -9.08 3.20 -9.62
C LEU A 311 -7.62 2.88 -10.00
N PRO A 312 -6.86 3.86 -10.53
CA PRO A 312 -5.44 3.70 -10.75
C PRO A 312 -4.71 3.47 -9.41
N ASP A 313 -3.70 2.61 -9.45
CA ASP A 313 -2.96 2.19 -8.28
C ASP A 313 -2.16 3.36 -7.66
N PRO A 314 -2.30 3.65 -6.35
CA PRO A 314 -1.55 4.73 -5.70
C PRO A 314 -0.06 4.40 -5.49
N CYS A 315 0.33 3.13 -5.55
CA CYS A 315 1.70 2.67 -5.39
C CYS A 315 2.07 1.70 -6.54
N PRO A 316 2.20 2.18 -7.79
CA PRO A 316 2.52 1.33 -8.93
C PRO A 316 3.89 0.66 -8.78
N LEU A 317 3.99 -0.58 -9.29
CA LEU A 317 5.28 -1.26 -9.40
C LEU A 317 6.09 -0.65 -10.55
N PRO A 318 7.42 -0.51 -10.39
CA PRO A 318 8.25 -0.01 -11.49
C PRO A 318 8.35 -1.06 -12.61
N GLU A 319 7.76 -0.75 -13.77
CA GLU A 319 7.75 -1.62 -14.96
C GLU A 319 9.16 -1.90 -15.51
N VAL A 320 10.03 -0.90 -15.45
CA VAL A 320 11.35 -0.93 -16.11
C VAL A 320 12.45 -1.41 -15.16
N ILE A 321 12.78 -2.70 -15.24
CA ILE A 321 13.81 -3.34 -14.42
C ILE A 321 15.22 -3.12 -15.03
N LYS A 322 15.73 -1.88 -15.03
CA LYS A 322 17.11 -1.60 -15.50
C LYS A 322 18.22 -1.99 -14.51
N LYS A 323 17.93 -1.99 -13.20
CA LYS A 323 18.87 -2.31 -12.11
C LYS A 323 18.22 -3.22 -11.07
N ARG A 324 19.03 -3.94 -10.27
CA ARG A 324 18.54 -4.81 -9.18
C ARG A 324 18.06 -4.02 -7.94
N ALA A 325 18.65 -2.86 -7.69
CA ALA A 325 18.28 -1.98 -6.59
C ALA A 325 17.07 -1.10 -6.94
N LEU A 326 16.29 -0.75 -5.93
CA LEU A 326 15.16 0.19 -6.03
C LEU A 326 15.67 1.63 -5.92
N ASN A 327 15.26 2.50 -6.84
CA ASN A 327 15.61 3.91 -6.78
C ASN A 327 14.89 4.61 -5.61
N VAL A 328 15.31 5.82 -5.27
CA VAL A 328 14.64 6.60 -4.21
C VAL A 328 13.23 7.02 -4.64
N LYS A 329 13.05 7.43 -5.90
CA LYS A 329 11.74 7.81 -6.46
C LYS A 329 10.72 6.66 -6.49
N GLU A 330 11.20 5.43 -6.62
CA GLU A 330 10.36 4.22 -6.68
C GLU A 330 9.92 3.74 -5.28
N ARG A 331 10.37 4.39 -4.20
CA ARG A 331 9.99 4.07 -2.81
C ARG A 331 8.73 4.83 -2.42
N LEU A 332 7.62 4.42 -3.00
CA LEU A 332 6.33 5.02 -2.70
C LEU A 332 5.77 4.47 -1.38
N LEU A 333 5.06 5.35 -0.69
CA LEU A 333 4.36 5.11 0.56
C LEU A 333 2.92 5.57 0.37
N TYR A 334 1.97 4.68 0.64
CA TYR A 334 0.56 4.98 0.65
C TYR A 334 -0.03 4.61 2.01
N ALA A 335 -0.47 5.63 2.75
CA ALA A 335 -1.13 5.46 4.02
C ALA A 335 -2.13 6.62 4.19
N PRO A 336 -3.38 6.46 3.75
CA PRO A 336 -4.35 7.56 3.73
C PRO A 336 -4.78 7.98 5.15
N LEU A 337 -4.80 7.06 6.10
CA LEU A 337 -5.16 7.31 7.50
C LEU A 337 -3.95 7.60 8.41
N ALA A 338 -2.73 7.46 7.89
CA ALA A 338 -1.51 7.75 8.65
C ALA A 338 -0.95 9.12 8.21
N GLY A 339 -0.33 9.84 9.14
CA GLY A 339 0.21 11.19 8.92
C GLY A 339 1.40 11.26 7.96
N VAL A 340 1.21 10.98 6.67
CA VAL A 340 2.28 11.01 5.66
C VAL A 340 2.69 12.45 5.40
N GLY A 341 3.93 12.79 5.71
CA GLY A 341 4.46 14.13 5.47
C GLY A 341 3.88 15.22 6.38
N GLY A 342 3.28 14.84 7.52
CA GLY A 342 2.65 15.77 8.46
C GLY A 342 1.20 16.12 8.11
N LEU A 343 0.58 15.46 7.12
CA LEU A 343 -0.85 15.61 6.84
C LEU A 343 -1.60 14.41 7.43
N VAL A 344 -2.49 14.65 8.37
CA VAL A 344 -3.42 13.64 8.92
C VAL A 344 -4.82 13.97 8.41
N TYR A 345 -5.41 13.04 7.68
CA TYR A 345 -6.78 13.14 7.20
C TYR A 345 -7.74 12.61 8.26
N ASP A 346 -8.66 13.45 8.69
CA ASP A 346 -9.87 13.06 9.39
C ASP A 346 -11.07 13.23 8.44
N LYS A 347 -12.25 12.72 8.81
CA LYS A 347 -13.43 12.67 7.93
C LYS A 347 -13.76 14.02 7.28
N ASP A 348 -13.72 15.09 8.08
CA ASP A 348 -14.16 16.44 7.68
C ASP A 348 -13.03 17.48 7.75
N ALA A 349 -11.83 17.08 8.20
CA ALA A 349 -10.73 18.00 8.46
C ALA A 349 -9.38 17.39 8.09
N VAL A 350 -8.46 18.25 7.62
CA VAL A 350 -7.08 17.87 7.36
C VAL A 350 -6.19 18.59 8.38
N TYR A 351 -5.55 17.82 9.25
CA TYR A 351 -4.59 18.34 10.22
C TYR A 351 -3.20 18.38 9.59
N ILE A 352 -2.57 19.55 9.62
CA ILE A 352 -1.22 19.76 9.07
C ILE A 352 -0.26 20.07 10.23
N ASP A 353 0.60 19.11 10.54
CA ASP A 353 1.71 19.29 11.46
C ASP A 353 2.81 20.09 10.78
N MET A 354 2.80 21.40 11.01
CA MET A 354 3.93 22.25 10.66
C MET A 354 5.09 22.01 11.65
N PRO A 355 6.32 21.71 11.18
CA PRO A 355 7.48 21.64 12.06
C PRO A 355 7.61 22.94 12.86
N SER A 356 7.84 22.86 14.17
CA SER A 356 7.77 23.96 15.16
C SER A 356 8.56 25.25 14.84
N GLY A 357 9.36 25.30 13.77
CA GLY A 357 10.02 26.52 13.31
C GLY A 357 9.12 27.53 12.60
N HIS A 358 7.92 27.15 12.14
CA HIS A 358 7.02 28.07 11.42
C HIS A 358 5.98 28.76 12.32
N ALA A 359 5.36 28.05 13.26
CA ALA A 359 4.39 28.65 14.19
C ALA A 359 5.07 29.66 15.15
N ARG A 360 6.26 29.32 15.66
CA ARG A 360 7.01 30.23 16.54
C ARG A 360 7.51 31.48 15.83
N ARG A 361 7.88 31.38 14.54
CA ARG A 361 8.24 32.54 13.71
C ARG A 361 7.06 33.47 13.41
N GLN A 362 5.84 32.94 13.31
CA GLN A 362 4.63 33.77 13.14
C GLN A 362 4.26 34.53 14.41
N GLN A 363 4.65 34.07 15.61
CA GLN A 363 4.43 34.78 16.86
C GLN A 363 5.58 35.72 17.27
N GLU A 364 6.84 35.37 17.00
CA GLU A 364 8.01 36.18 17.39
C GLU A 364 8.44 37.22 16.33
N GLU A 365 8.10 37.06 15.05
CA GLU A 365 8.39 38.04 14.00
C GLU A 365 7.10 38.47 13.29
N VAL A 366 6.51 39.59 13.73
CA VAL A 366 5.51 40.33 12.97
C VAL A 366 6.20 40.87 11.72
N ARG A 367 6.27 40.05 10.67
CA ARG A 367 6.73 40.49 9.36
C ARG A 367 5.57 41.23 8.69
N PRO A 368 5.82 42.30 7.92
CA PRO A 368 4.74 42.99 7.19
C PRO A 368 3.94 42.03 6.29
N THR A 369 4.53 40.92 5.87
CA THR A 369 3.83 39.86 5.12
C THR A 369 2.80 39.07 5.92
N THR A 370 2.96 38.89 7.24
CA THR A 370 1.95 38.20 8.06
C THR A 370 0.75 39.08 8.35
N GLU A 371 0.95 40.39 8.53
CA GLU A 371 -0.13 41.37 8.70
C GLU A 371 -0.98 41.51 7.43
N LEU A 372 -0.34 41.51 6.26
CA LEU A 372 -1.04 41.49 4.97
C LEU A 372 -1.89 40.22 4.82
N VAL A 373 -1.36 39.05 5.17
CA VAL A 373 -2.14 37.80 5.10
C VAL A 373 -3.28 37.81 6.12
N GLN A 374 -3.07 38.30 7.34
CA GLN A 374 -4.11 38.38 8.36
C GLN A 374 -5.21 39.37 7.98
N SER A 375 -4.85 40.52 7.40
CA SER A 375 -5.83 41.48 6.89
C SER A 375 -6.65 40.90 5.73
N LEU A 376 -6.01 40.19 4.80
CA LEU A 376 -6.70 39.47 3.71
C LEU A 376 -7.64 38.36 4.21
N ILE A 377 -7.26 37.62 5.25
CA ILE A 377 -8.13 36.60 5.86
C ILE A 377 -9.33 37.25 6.57
N GLY A 378 -9.12 38.41 7.20
CA GLY A 378 -10.16 39.16 7.90
C GLY A 378 -11.14 39.90 6.97
N THR A 379 -10.80 40.12 5.70
CA THR A 379 -11.70 40.78 4.75
C THR A 379 -12.82 39.85 4.30
N GLN A 380 -14.04 40.10 4.79
CA GLN A 380 -15.26 39.35 4.41
C GLN A 380 -15.89 39.82 3.08
N ALA A 381 -15.50 40.99 2.58
CA ALA A 381 -15.98 41.53 1.31
C ALA A 381 -14.94 41.29 0.20
N THR A 382 -15.41 41.04 -1.02
CA THR A 382 -14.54 40.91 -2.19
C THR A 382 -13.76 42.21 -2.42
N LEU A 383 -12.51 42.07 -2.87
CA LEU A 383 -11.66 43.22 -3.20
C LEU A 383 -12.33 44.10 -4.26
N ASP A 384 -13.07 43.48 -5.17
CA ASP A 384 -13.81 44.14 -6.24
C ASP A 384 -14.96 45.01 -5.69
N ALA A 385 -15.76 44.50 -4.74
CA ALA A 385 -16.79 45.31 -4.09
C ALA A 385 -16.21 46.48 -3.28
N LYS A 386 -15.01 46.29 -2.70
CA LYS A 386 -14.29 47.38 -2.01
C LYS A 386 -13.74 48.41 -2.99
N MET A 387 -13.24 48.00 -4.15
CA MET A 387 -12.79 48.92 -5.20
C MET A 387 -13.97 49.67 -5.83
N ALA A 388 -15.09 49.00 -6.05
CA ALA A 388 -16.32 49.64 -6.55
C ALA A 388 -16.87 50.70 -5.56
N ALA A 389 -16.76 50.46 -4.25
CA ALA A 389 -17.17 51.41 -3.23
C ALA A 389 -16.12 52.52 -2.94
N SER A 390 -14.90 52.37 -3.46
CA SER A 390 -13.82 53.34 -3.23
C SER A 390 -13.96 54.51 -4.18
N LYS A 391 -14.16 55.71 -3.62
CA LYS A 391 -14.21 56.96 -4.38
C LYS A 391 -12.84 57.60 -4.43
N VAL A 392 -12.39 58.02 -5.63
CA VAL A 392 -11.07 58.65 -5.82
C VAL A 392 -11.24 60.15 -6.05
N SER A 393 -10.58 60.99 -5.24
CA SER A 393 -10.54 62.44 -5.48
C SER A 393 -9.20 62.82 -6.10
N LEU A 394 -9.23 63.49 -7.25
CA LEU A 394 -8.02 63.92 -7.98
C LEU A 394 -7.40 65.20 -7.40
N PHE A 395 -8.19 66.06 -6.74
CA PHE A 395 -7.73 67.29 -6.12
C PHE A 395 -8.24 67.41 -4.68
N THR A 396 -7.50 68.14 -3.83
CA THR A 396 -7.90 68.42 -2.46
C THR A 396 -9.09 69.39 -2.47
N GLY A 397 -10.31 68.87 -2.23
CA GLY A 397 -11.55 69.67 -2.15
C GLY A 397 -12.56 69.46 -3.28
N THR A 398 -12.31 68.54 -4.21
CA THR A 398 -13.25 68.19 -5.30
C THR A 398 -14.11 66.98 -4.96
N ALA A 399 -15.27 66.86 -5.62
CA ALA A 399 -16.14 65.68 -5.51
C ALA A 399 -15.37 64.41 -5.92
N ALA A 400 -15.55 63.33 -5.17
CA ALA A 400 -14.85 62.08 -5.38
C ALA A 400 -15.55 61.25 -6.46
N LEU A 401 -14.79 60.79 -7.46
CA LEU A 401 -15.28 60.05 -8.62
C LEU A 401 -15.72 58.65 -8.21
N THR A 402 -16.88 58.24 -8.71
CA THR A 402 -17.33 56.85 -8.63
C THR A 402 -16.85 56.06 -9.86
N PRO A 403 -16.62 54.74 -9.75
CA PRO A 403 -16.16 53.95 -10.90
C PRO A 403 -17.16 53.90 -12.06
N GLU A 404 -18.45 54.14 -11.79
CA GLU A 404 -19.50 54.30 -12.81
C GLU A 404 -19.27 55.58 -13.66
N GLU A 405 -18.91 56.69 -13.01
CA GLU A 405 -18.56 57.96 -13.68
C GLU A 405 -17.26 57.88 -14.51
N VAL A 406 -16.36 56.96 -14.18
CA VAL A 406 -15.12 56.74 -14.95
C VAL A 406 -15.40 55.94 -16.23
N GLN A 407 -16.29 54.94 -16.17
CA GLN A 407 -16.70 54.16 -17.35
C GLN A 407 -17.55 54.97 -18.33
N GLU A 408 -18.41 55.86 -17.83
CA GLU A 408 -19.16 56.80 -18.69
C GLU A 408 -18.24 57.80 -19.40
N ASN A 409 -17.20 58.29 -18.72
CA ASN A 409 -16.26 59.25 -19.32
C ASN A 409 -15.24 58.62 -20.29
N GLU A 410 -14.96 57.31 -20.24
CA GLU A 410 -14.12 56.66 -21.26
C GLU A 410 -14.75 56.73 -22.66
N LYS A 411 -16.09 56.83 -22.75
CA LYS A 411 -16.81 57.04 -24.02
C LYS A 411 -16.75 58.50 -24.51
N GLN A 412 -16.36 59.45 -23.65
CA GLN A 412 -16.30 60.89 -23.94
C GLN A 412 -14.86 61.42 -24.02
N ASN A 413 -13.89 60.61 -24.44
CA ASN A 413 -12.61 61.19 -24.86
C ASN A 413 -12.84 61.99 -26.16
N PRO A 414 -12.56 63.31 -26.19
CA PRO A 414 -12.81 64.13 -27.37
C PRO A 414 -11.99 63.62 -28.55
N MET A 415 -12.65 63.32 -29.66
CA MET A 415 -11.98 62.87 -30.89
C MET A 415 -11.35 64.10 -31.56
N GLU A 416 -10.05 64.02 -31.85
CA GLU A 416 -9.32 65.11 -32.51
C GLU A 416 -9.59 65.06 -34.02
N SER A 417 -10.40 65.98 -34.53
CA SER A 417 -10.58 66.18 -35.98
C SER A 417 -9.68 67.31 -36.47
N ARG A 418 -9.15 67.17 -37.70
CA ARG A 418 -8.36 68.20 -38.36
C ARG A 418 -9.19 68.80 -39.49
N GLU A 419 -9.56 70.06 -39.33
CA GLU A 419 -10.23 70.84 -40.37
C GLU A 419 -9.23 71.83 -40.99
N TRP A 420 -9.30 71.95 -42.32
CA TRP A 420 -8.48 72.89 -43.08
C TRP A 420 -9.18 74.25 -43.11
N ASP A 421 -8.57 75.26 -42.51
CA ASP A 421 -9.15 76.60 -42.41
C ASP A 421 -8.75 77.42 -43.66
N GLU A 422 -9.67 77.56 -44.63
CA GLU A 422 -9.38 78.19 -45.94
C GLU A 422 -8.92 79.66 -45.82
N ASN A 423 -9.32 80.36 -44.76
CA ASN A 423 -8.93 81.77 -44.54
C ASN A 423 -7.52 81.95 -43.96
N ALA A 424 -6.97 80.93 -43.28
CA ALA A 424 -5.66 81.02 -42.62
C ALA A 424 -4.61 80.07 -43.23
N GLN A 425 -5.00 79.24 -44.20
CA GLN A 425 -4.13 78.30 -44.93
C GLN A 425 -3.27 77.41 -44.00
N ARG A 426 -3.85 76.96 -42.88
CA ARG A 426 -3.22 76.04 -41.91
C ARG A 426 -4.23 75.06 -41.34
N GLU A 427 -3.79 73.83 -41.07
CA GLU A 427 -4.59 72.85 -40.33
C GLU A 427 -4.79 73.31 -38.88
N ARG A 428 -6.07 73.38 -38.48
CA ARG A 428 -6.46 73.56 -37.09
C ARG A 428 -7.00 72.25 -36.53
N ARG A 429 -6.60 71.95 -35.30
CA ARG A 429 -7.11 70.80 -34.54
C ARG A 429 -8.32 71.27 -33.75
N ARG A 430 -9.46 70.62 -33.97
CA ARG A 430 -10.72 70.91 -33.27
C ARG A 430 -11.13 69.68 -32.49
N ALA A 431 -11.30 69.85 -31.17
CA ALA A 431 -11.87 68.84 -30.31
C ALA A 431 -13.39 68.82 -30.54
N VAL A 432 -13.92 67.67 -31.00
CA VAL A 432 -15.35 67.46 -31.18
C VAL A 432 -15.86 66.68 -29.98
N PHE A 433 -16.81 67.27 -29.25
CA PHE A 433 -17.56 66.61 -28.20
C PHE A 433 -18.82 66.04 -28.84
N ALA A 434 -19.06 64.75 -28.68
CA ALA A 434 -20.32 64.15 -29.13
C ALA A 434 -21.40 64.50 -28.11
N ASP A 435 -22.32 65.40 -28.49
CA ASP A 435 -23.52 65.66 -27.70
C ASP A 435 -24.50 64.48 -27.88
N GLU A 436 -25.00 63.97 -26.76
CA GLU A 436 -26.02 62.93 -26.70
C GLU A 436 -27.35 63.48 -27.22
N ASP A 437 -27.75 63.08 -28.42
CA ASP A 437 -29.16 62.95 -28.84
C ASP A 437 -29.21 62.30 -30.22
N GLU A 438 -29.27 60.97 -30.27
CA GLU A 438 -29.91 60.25 -31.38
C GLU A 438 -30.41 58.89 -30.85
N LYS A 439 -31.73 58.83 -30.62
CA LYS A 439 -32.48 57.58 -30.55
C LYS A 439 -32.71 57.14 -31.99
N ASP A 440 -32.44 55.87 -32.28
CA ASP A 440 -33.18 55.13 -33.29
C ASP A 440 -33.22 53.64 -32.92
N ASP A 441 -34.42 53.10 -33.13
CA ASP A 441 -34.89 51.75 -32.84
C ASP A 441 -34.36 50.70 -33.85
N ASP A 442 -34.61 49.43 -33.49
CA ASP A 442 -34.77 48.25 -34.36
C ASP A 442 -33.49 47.46 -34.76
N GLU A 443 -33.24 46.31 -34.11
CA GLU A 443 -33.92 45.03 -34.40
C GLU A 443 -33.21 43.85 -33.67
N GLU A 444 -34.02 43.00 -33.02
CA GLU A 444 -33.59 41.80 -32.31
C GLU A 444 -33.29 40.64 -33.29
N GLU A 445 -32.08 40.06 -33.24
CA GLU A 445 -31.85 38.68 -33.66
C GLU A 445 -31.33 37.84 -32.48
N GLU A 446 -32.20 36.96 -31.98
CA GLU A 446 -31.85 35.90 -31.04
C GLU A 446 -30.91 34.88 -31.72
N ILE A 447 -29.67 34.77 -31.24
CA ILE A 447 -28.84 33.57 -31.44
C ILE A 447 -28.59 32.91 -30.08
N HIS A 448 -29.32 31.82 -29.89
CA HIS A 448 -29.23 30.92 -28.75
C HIS A 448 -27.85 30.23 -28.69
N TYR A 449 -26.98 30.62 -27.75
CA TYR A 449 -25.87 29.77 -27.28
C TYR A 449 -26.04 29.46 -25.81
N GLN A 450 -26.48 28.23 -25.56
CA GLN A 450 -26.68 27.67 -24.23
C GLN A 450 -25.33 27.28 -23.61
N ILE A 451 -24.70 28.20 -22.87
CA ILE A 451 -23.58 27.88 -21.98
C ILE A 451 -24.14 27.76 -20.56
N LYS A 452 -24.34 26.51 -20.11
CA LYS A 452 -24.60 26.18 -18.71
C LYS A 452 -23.34 26.47 -17.88
N ILE A 453 -23.31 27.61 -17.19
CA ILE A 453 -22.46 27.80 -16.01
C ILE A 453 -23.37 27.69 -14.79
N LEU A 454 -23.22 26.58 -14.05
CA LEU A 454 -23.82 26.42 -12.72
C LEU A 454 -23.27 27.52 -11.80
N LYS A 455 -24.12 28.48 -11.43
CA LYS A 455 -23.89 29.35 -10.28
C LYS A 455 -24.55 28.68 -9.06
N LEU A 456 -23.74 28.22 -8.12
CA LEU A 456 -24.20 27.90 -6.78
C LEU A 456 -24.72 29.19 -6.14
N CYS A 457 -25.99 29.21 -5.75
CA CYS A 457 -26.53 30.16 -4.80
C CYS A 457 -26.03 29.80 -3.40
N THR A 458 -25.13 30.60 -2.84
CA THR A 458 -24.89 30.66 -1.40
C THR A 458 -25.50 31.94 -0.87
N HIS A 459 -26.66 31.83 -0.20
CA HIS A 459 -27.12 32.90 0.68
C HIS A 459 -26.40 32.81 2.03
N PRO A 460 -25.96 33.94 2.60
CA PRO A 460 -25.42 34.00 3.95
C PRO A 460 -26.56 34.30 4.93
N HIS A 461 -26.77 33.43 5.92
CA HIS A 461 -27.46 33.82 7.15
C HIS A 461 -26.50 33.70 8.33
N VAL A 462 -26.13 34.87 8.85
CA VAL A 462 -25.50 35.11 10.14
C VAL A 462 -26.60 34.98 11.21
N ILE A 463 -26.38 34.31 12.35
CA ILE A 463 -26.19 34.84 13.74
C ILE A 463 -26.82 33.75 14.69
N PRO A 464 -26.51 33.55 16.00
CA PRO A 464 -25.28 33.70 16.81
C PRO A 464 -24.91 32.41 17.61
N THR A 465 -23.75 32.49 18.26
CA THR A 465 -23.31 31.80 19.49
C THR A 465 -24.37 31.11 20.35
N CYS A 466 -24.13 29.83 20.70
CA CYS A 466 -24.40 29.34 22.05
C CYS A 466 -23.39 28.24 22.43
N MET A 467 -22.55 28.61 23.39
CA MET A 467 -21.68 27.75 24.19
C MET A 467 -22.52 26.65 24.85
N LEU A 468 -22.16 25.37 24.69
CA LEU A 468 -22.62 24.29 25.58
C LEU A 468 -21.59 23.16 25.57
N LEU A 469 -20.79 23.15 26.64
CA LEU A 469 -20.16 21.95 27.19
C LEU A 469 -21.22 20.86 27.34
N PHE A 470 -20.93 19.64 26.91
CA PHE A 470 -21.40 18.44 27.60
C PHE A 470 -20.39 17.31 27.41
N LEU A 471 -19.79 16.94 28.56
CA LEU A 471 -19.12 15.70 28.99
C LEU A 471 -18.52 14.74 27.96
#